data_AF-A0A7V9M651-F1
#
_entry.id   AF-A0A7V9M651-F1
#
_cell.length_a   1.000
_cell.length_b   1.000
_cell.length_c   1.000
_cell.angle_alpha   90.00
_cell.angle_beta   90.00
_cell.angle_gamma   90.00
#
_symmetry.space_group_name_H-M   'P 1'
#
loop_
_entity.id
_entity.type
_entity.pdbx_description
1 polymer ?
#
loop_
_entity_poly.entity_id
_entity_poly.type
_entity_poly.pdbx_seq_one_letter_code
_entity_poly.pdbx_strand_id
1 'polypeptide(L)'
;MANGYDSRPPVQVPSDSSRRPLPNLVIAGPGKAGTTSLFAYLARHADVCASRVKQAQYFSPAPYRAGGGTGQVADLDYLDHWRSEPYRLEATPSYFYG
;
A
#
# COMPACT_ATOMS: atom_id res chain seq x y z
N MET A 1 10.18 30.25 -14.10
CA MET A 1 9.91 29.88 -12.69
C MET A 1 9.70 28.38 -12.66
N ALA A 2 10.73 27.60 -12.31
CA ALA A 2 10.66 26.14 -12.26
C ALA A 2 10.24 25.71 -10.86
N ASN A 3 9.11 25.01 -10.76
CA ASN A 3 8.61 24.48 -9.50
C ASN A 3 9.60 23.43 -8.98
N GLY A 4 10.31 23.77 -7.89
CA GLY A 4 11.27 22.91 -7.20
C GLY A 4 10.61 21.76 -6.44
N TYR A 5 9.82 20.94 -7.13
CA TYR A 5 9.28 19.72 -6.58
C TYR A 5 10.24 18.56 -6.87
N ASP A 6 10.98 18.27 -5.80
CA ASP A 6 11.52 16.96 -5.43
C ASP A 6 12.81 16.50 -6.13
N SER A 7 13.94 16.89 -5.54
CA SER A 7 15.26 16.30 -5.79
C SER A 7 15.57 15.12 -4.85
N ARG A 8 14.56 14.52 -4.20
CA ARG A 8 14.80 13.33 -3.36
C ARG A 8 15.13 12.15 -4.27
N PRO A 9 16.20 11.40 -3.98
CA PRO A 9 16.46 10.17 -4.69
C PRO A 9 15.25 9.24 -4.54
N PRO A 10 14.87 8.48 -5.58
CA PRO A 10 13.80 7.50 -5.46
C PRO A 10 14.09 6.60 -4.27
N VAL A 11 13.05 6.31 -3.47
CA VAL A 11 13.13 5.34 -2.38
C VAL A 11 13.84 4.10 -2.91
N GLN A 12 15.01 3.82 -2.36
CA GLN A 12 15.83 2.68 -2.79
C GLN A 12 15.07 1.42 -2.37
N VAL A 13 14.51 0.72 -3.34
CA VAL A 13 13.78 -0.52 -3.10
C VAL A 13 14.82 -1.62 -2.90
N PRO A 14 14.78 -2.40 -1.81
CA PRO A 14 15.64 -3.56 -1.70
C PRO A 14 15.32 -4.53 -2.85
N SER A 15 16.33 -4.89 -3.64
CA SER A 15 16.22 -5.82 -4.78
C SER A 15 16.13 -7.30 -4.36
N ASP A 16 15.81 -7.56 -3.10
CA ASP A 16 15.76 -8.91 -2.54
C ASP A 16 14.53 -9.66 -3.06
N SER A 17 14.76 -10.52 -4.04
CA SER A 17 13.78 -11.40 -4.68
C SER A 17 13.27 -12.53 -3.78
N SER A 18 13.80 -12.70 -2.56
CA SER A 18 13.39 -13.75 -1.63
C SER A 18 12.30 -13.31 -0.63
N ARG A 19 11.99 -12.01 -0.55
CA ARG A 19 11.05 -11.45 0.43
C ARG A 19 9.77 -11.01 -0.26
N ARG A 20 8.61 -11.49 0.23
CA ARG A 20 7.30 -11.05 -0.28
C ARG A 20 7.18 -9.53 -0.15
N PRO A 21 6.64 -8.82 -1.17
CA PRO A 21 6.56 -7.37 -1.17
C PRO A 21 5.65 -6.89 -0.03
N LEU A 22 6.21 -6.07 0.87
CA LEU A 22 5.46 -5.43 1.94
C LEU A 22 5.02 -4.02 1.52
N PRO A 23 3.82 -3.56 1.92
CA PRO A 23 3.41 -2.18 1.68
C PRO A 23 4.39 -1.22 2.36
N ASN A 24 4.78 -0.17 1.65
CA ASN A 24 5.66 0.90 2.17
C ASN A 24 5.00 2.28 2.08
N LEU A 25 3.80 2.36 1.50
CA LEU A 25 2.96 3.55 1.46
C LEU A 25 1.58 3.18 2.00
N VAL A 26 1.10 3.89 3.03
CA VAL A 26 -0.14 3.55 3.73
C VAL A 26 -1.06 4.76 3.82
N ILE A 27 -2.28 4.64 3.31
CA ILE A 27 -3.38 5.57 3.58
C ILE A 27 -4.15 5.04 4.79
N ALA A 28 -3.79 5.55 5.97
CA ALA A 28 -4.31 5.05 7.25
C ALA A 28 -5.73 5.52 7.57
N GLY A 29 -6.24 6.58 6.91
CA GLY A 29 -7.53 7.19 7.22
C GLY A 29 -7.45 8.72 7.37
N PRO A 30 -8.43 9.34 8.04
CA PRO A 30 -9.67 8.73 8.54
C PRO A 30 -10.69 8.44 7.42
N GLY A 31 -11.77 7.76 7.79
CA GLY A 31 -12.94 7.59 6.91
C GLY A 31 -13.52 8.94 6.48
N LYS A 32 -14.14 8.98 5.30
CA LYS A 32 -14.79 10.17 4.71
C LYS A 32 -13.87 11.36 4.40
N ALA A 33 -12.56 11.27 4.67
CA ALA A 33 -11.56 12.28 4.30
C ALA A 33 -11.04 12.13 2.85
N GLY A 34 -11.81 11.52 1.94
CA GLY A 34 -11.40 11.34 0.54
C GLY A 34 -10.33 10.26 0.29
N THR A 35 -10.10 9.35 1.25
CA THR A 35 -9.10 8.26 1.12
C THR A 35 -9.34 7.33 -0.08
N THR A 36 -10.60 7.14 -0.49
CA THR A 36 -10.94 6.40 -1.71
C THR A 36 -10.43 7.13 -2.97
N SER A 37 -10.66 8.44 -3.07
CA SER A 37 -10.22 9.23 -4.21
C SER A 37 -8.69 9.28 -4.28
N LEU A 38 -8.03 9.53 -3.14
CA LEU A 38 -6.57 9.52 -3.06
C LEU A 38 -5.97 8.17 -3.49
N PHE A 39 -6.54 7.06 -3.00
CA PHE A 39 -6.14 5.72 -3.42
C PHE A 39 -6.29 5.51 -4.93
N ALA A 40 -7.46 5.88 -5.49
CA ALA A 40 -7.74 5.72 -6.92
C ALA A 40 -6.81 6.56 -7.80
N TYR A 41 -6.42 7.75 -7.36
CA TYR A 41 -5.50 8.61 -8.10
C TYR A 41 -4.07 8.09 -8.05
N LEU A 42 -3.58 7.68 -6.88
CA LEU A 42 -2.24 7.12 -6.73
C LEU A 42 -2.10 5.76 -7.44
N ALA A 43 -3.13 4.91 -7.42
CA ALA A 43 -3.12 3.61 -8.09
C ALA A 43 -2.97 3.69 -9.62
N ARG A 44 -3.14 4.88 -10.22
CA ARG A 44 -2.94 5.12 -11.65
C ARG A 44 -1.52 5.59 -12.00
N HIS A 45 -0.68 5.84 -11.01
CA HIS A 45 0.67 6.34 -11.21
C HIS A 45 1.63 5.19 -11.55
N ALA A 46 2.52 5.40 -12.52
CA ALA A 46 3.46 4.36 -12.99
C ALA A 46 4.39 3.83 -11.88
N ASP A 47 4.72 4.69 -10.91
CA ASP A 47 5.60 4.34 -9.78
C ASP A 47 4.87 3.72 -8.57
N VAL A 48 3.56 3.45 -8.68
CA VAL A 48 2.74 2.96 -7.57
C VAL A 48 2.08 1.63 -7.95
N CYS A 49 2.43 0.58 -7.22
CA CYS A 49 1.68 -0.67 -7.18
C CYS A 49 0.69 -0.60 -6.01
N ALA A 50 -0.59 -0.44 -6.31
CA ALA A 50 -1.65 -0.41 -5.30
C ALA A 50 -2.22 -1.81 -5.03
N SER A 51 -2.72 -2.03 -3.81
CA SER A 51 -3.39 -3.27 -3.46
C SER A 51 -4.58 -3.56 -4.39
N ARG A 52 -4.69 -4.80 -4.91
CA ARG A 52 -5.83 -5.21 -5.78
C ARG A 52 -7.19 -4.95 -5.13
N VAL A 53 -7.26 -5.12 -3.81
CA VAL A 53 -8.44 -4.88 -2.98
C VAL A 53 -8.12 -3.73 -2.01
N LYS A 54 -8.98 -2.72 -1.98
CA LYS A 54 -8.93 -1.66 -0.95
C LYS A 54 -9.35 -2.27 0.39
N GLN A 55 -8.76 -1.82 1.49
CA GLN A 55 -8.99 -2.37 2.84
C GLN A 55 -8.53 -3.84 2.97
N ALA A 56 -7.30 -4.14 2.57
CA ALA A 56 -6.68 -5.44 2.82
C ALA A 56 -6.50 -5.73 4.33
N GLN A 57 -6.51 -4.68 5.16
CA GLN A 57 -6.39 -4.77 6.62
C GLN A 57 -5.11 -5.50 7.09
N TYR A 58 -4.04 -5.44 6.29
CA TYR A 58 -2.72 -6.03 6.57
C TYR A 58 -2.19 -5.76 8.00
N PHE A 59 -2.33 -4.52 8.49
CA PHE A 59 -1.88 -4.11 9.82
C PHE A 59 -2.93 -4.34 10.92
N SER A 60 -4.14 -4.80 10.59
CA SER A 60 -5.15 -5.17 11.58
C SER A 60 -4.87 -6.56 12.20
N PRO A 61 -5.44 -6.87 13.38
CA PRO A 61 -5.43 -8.22 13.93
C PRO A 61 -6.02 -9.24 12.94
N ALA A 62 -5.53 -10.48 13.00
CA ALA A 62 -5.93 -11.59 12.12
C ALA A 62 -7.45 -11.70 11.81
N PRO A 63 -8.39 -11.59 12.77
CA PRO A 63 -9.82 -11.71 12.48
C PRO A 63 -10.38 -10.63 11.54
N TYR A 64 -9.67 -9.52 11.36
CA TYR A 64 -10.08 -8.41 10.51
C TYR A 64 -9.34 -8.39 9.16
N ARG A 65 -8.42 -9.32 8.89
CA ARG A 65 -7.68 -9.33 7.63
C ARG A 65 -8.53 -9.85 6.48
N ALA A 66 -8.39 -9.23 5.30
CA ALA A 66 -9.10 -9.65 4.10
C ALA A 66 -8.61 -11.03 3.64
N GLY A 67 -9.31 -12.10 4.03
CA GLY A 67 -8.93 -13.49 3.74
C GLY A 67 -9.09 -14.45 4.92
N GLY A 68 -9.42 -13.95 6.12
CA GLY A 68 -9.67 -14.79 7.31
C GLY A 68 -8.44 -15.56 7.81
N GLY A 69 -7.25 -15.21 7.33
CA GLY A 69 -6.02 -15.96 7.52
C GLY A 69 -5.44 -15.82 8.93
N THR A 70 -5.17 -16.97 9.56
CA THR A 70 -4.40 -17.10 10.81
C THR A 70 -2.93 -16.83 10.54
N GLY A 71 -2.55 -15.56 10.42
CA GLY A 71 -1.15 -15.16 10.56
C GLY A 71 -0.27 -15.26 9.31
N GLN A 72 0.43 -14.15 9.10
CA GLN A 72 1.71 -13.96 8.42
C GLN A 72 1.87 -14.25 6.91
N VAL A 73 1.03 -15.03 6.22
CA VAL A 73 1.41 -15.44 4.85
C VAL A 73 0.28 -15.45 3.82
N ALA A 74 -1.00 -15.40 4.21
CA ALA A 74 -2.11 -15.52 3.26
C ALA A 74 -2.57 -14.19 2.62
N ASP A 75 -2.23 -13.03 3.19
CA ASP A 75 -2.86 -11.76 2.79
C ASP A 75 -2.08 -10.96 1.75
N LEU A 76 -0.95 -11.42 1.20
CA LEU A 76 -0.14 -10.60 0.26
C LEU A 76 -0.49 -10.78 -1.22
N ASP A 77 -1.54 -11.54 -1.54
CA ASP A 77 -2.04 -11.67 -2.92
C ASP A 77 -2.51 -10.32 -3.49
N TYR A 78 -2.69 -9.28 -2.67
CA TYR A 78 -2.99 -7.94 -3.17
C TYR A 78 -1.80 -7.21 -3.82
N LEU A 79 -0.54 -7.67 -3.62
CA LEU A 79 0.67 -7.15 -4.26
C LEU A 79 1.37 -8.21 -5.14
N ASP A 80 0.69 -9.30 -5.47
CA ASP A 80 1.18 -10.36 -6.36
C ASP A 80 1.69 -9.86 -7.72
N HIS A 81 1.13 -8.76 -8.19
CA HIS A 81 1.40 -8.11 -9.46
C HIS A 81 2.45 -7.00 -9.36
N TRP A 82 3.06 -6.79 -8.19
CA TRP A 82 4.19 -5.88 -8.02
C TRP A 82 5.37 -6.34 -8.87
N ARG A 83 5.96 -5.42 -9.63
CA ARG A 83 7.07 -5.72 -10.54
C ARG A 83 8.36 -5.08 -10.07
N SER A 84 8.31 -3.77 -9.83
CA SER A 84 9.49 -2.98 -9.45
C SER A 84 9.12 -1.56 -9.01
N GLU A 85 7.83 -1.27 -8.83
CA GLU A 85 7.34 0.04 -8.45
C GLU A 85 7.92 0.43 -7.08
N PRO A 86 8.45 1.65 -6.92
CA PRO A 86 9.05 2.07 -5.66
C PRO A 86 8.03 2.17 -4.53
N TYR A 87 6.75 2.42 -4.86
CA TYR A 87 5.68 2.51 -3.88
C TYR A 87 4.71 1.34 -3.99
N ARG A 88 4.51 0.67 -2.86
CA ARG A 88 3.53 -0.39 -2.65
C ARG A 88 2.46 0.15 -1.72
N LEU A 89 1.33 0.51 -2.30
CA LEU A 89 0.26 1.27 -1.66
C LEU A 89 -0.79 0.34 -1.05
N GLU A 90 -1.06 0.55 0.23
CA GLU A 90 -2.18 -0.03 0.96
C GLU A 90 -3.09 1.09 1.52
N ALA A 91 -4.40 0.84 1.56
CA ALA A 91 -5.35 1.82 2.08
C ALA A 91 -6.43 1.16 2.93
N THR A 92 -6.34 1.37 4.25
CA THR A 92 -7.32 0.91 5.24
C THR A 92 -7.63 2.08 6.18
N PRO A 93 -8.74 2.83 5.97
CA PRO A 93 -9.05 4.03 6.75
C PRO A 93 -9.25 3.81 8.26
N SER A 94 -9.44 2.56 8.69
CA SER A 94 -9.62 2.22 10.09
C SER A 94 -8.31 2.24 10.89
N TYR A 95 -7.14 2.16 10.24
CA TYR A 95 -5.85 2.22 10.93
C TYR A 95 -5.62 3.53 11.67
N PHE A 96 -6.29 4.60 11.25
CA PHE A 96 -6.24 5.88 11.93
C PHE A 96 -6.73 5.83 13.38
N TYR A 97 -7.61 4.87 13.71
CA TYR A 97 -8.28 4.82 15.01
C TYR A 97 -7.65 3.85 16.04
N GLY A 98 -6.73 2.97 15.62
CA GLY A 98 -6.13 1.95 16.48
C GLY A 98 -6.89 0.63 16.47
#